data_AF-A0A7S2UPB4-F1
#
_entry.id   AF-A0A7S2UPB4-F1
#
_cell.length_a   1.000
_cell.length_b   1.000
_cell.length_c   1.000
_cell.angle_alpha   90.00
_cell.angle_beta   90.00
_cell.angle_gamma   90.00
#
_symmetry.space_group_name_H-M   'P 1'
#
loop_
_entity.id
_entity.type
_entity.pdbx_description
1 polymer ?
#
loop_
_entity_poly.entity_id
_entity_poly.type
_entity_poly.pdbx_seq_one_letter_code
_entity_poly.pdbx_strand_id
1 'polypeptide(L)'
;AWDSRLKTTESMGSNPVVDTRLALSKLANERTLEASLWLTKGKQARKSGLYHVAENSLARAECLFVDLDIGEEEKQLSSVQMQIAKLKHAAGDSASALRVLGTSDIKDLVEKDEDELKSFILRFQGRDPNATENFARKLLQATEWAVEGGLKGGTEVIGRYRVLQKIMPDWEKAH
;
A
#
# COMPACT_ATOMS: atom_id res chain seq x y z
N ALA A 1 20.66 6.70 -0.99
CA ALA A 1 21.56 7.53 -0.16
C ALA A 1 20.81 8.63 0.61
N TRP A 2 19.82 9.31 0.02
CA TRP A 2 19.09 10.41 0.67
C TRP A 2 18.00 9.96 1.66
N ASP A 3 17.15 8.99 1.29
CA ASP A 3 16.10 8.51 2.19
C ASP A 3 16.65 7.95 3.51
N SER A 4 17.85 7.38 3.46
CA SER A 4 18.58 6.94 4.66
C SER A 4 18.95 8.11 5.57
N ARG A 5 19.30 9.28 5.01
CA ARG A 5 19.62 10.50 5.76
C ARG A 5 18.37 11.19 6.33
N LEU A 6 17.25 11.10 5.62
CA LEU A 6 15.96 11.54 6.15
C LEU A 6 15.49 10.68 7.34
N LYS A 7 15.79 9.38 7.34
CA LYS A 7 15.46 8.48 8.44
C LYS A 7 16.26 8.76 9.72
N THR A 8 17.42 9.38 9.61
CA THR A 8 18.25 9.75 10.77
C THR A 8 17.81 11.04 11.45
N THR A 9 16.93 11.82 10.82
CA THR A 9 16.36 13.04 11.40
C THR A 9 14.99 12.77 12.01
N GLU A 10 14.68 13.38 13.15
CA GLU A 10 13.35 13.35 13.74
C GLU A 10 12.31 13.96 12.77
N SER A 11 11.04 13.55 12.91
CA SER A 11 9.94 13.95 11.99
C SER A 11 9.83 15.47 11.82
N MET A 12 10.11 16.25 12.86
CA MET A 12 10.10 17.71 12.80
C MET A 12 11.24 18.29 11.94
N GLY A 13 12.43 17.70 11.98
CA GLY A 13 13.58 18.13 11.17
C GLY A 13 13.50 17.72 9.71
N SER A 14 12.78 16.63 9.41
CA SER A 14 12.65 16.13 8.04
C SER A 14 11.68 16.95 7.16
N ASN A 15 10.67 17.59 7.75
CA ASN A 15 9.61 18.25 6.97
C ASN A 15 10.10 19.46 6.15
N PRO A 16 10.86 20.43 6.72
CA PRO A 16 11.38 21.56 5.94
C PRO A 16 12.28 21.12 4.79
N VAL A 17 13.02 20.04 5.04
CA VAL A 17 13.94 19.44 4.08
C VAL A 17 13.19 18.77 2.91
N VAL A 18 12.07 18.10 3.18
CA VAL A 18 11.18 17.54 2.14
C VAL A 18 10.50 18.67 1.36
N ASP A 19 10.03 19.71 2.05
CA ASP A 19 9.32 20.84 1.42
C ASP A 19 10.21 21.67 0.50
N THR A 20 11.44 21.96 0.91
CA THR A 20 12.43 22.65 0.06
C THR A 20 12.74 21.85 -1.20
N ARG A 21 12.93 20.53 -1.07
CA ARG A 21 13.14 19.65 -2.23
C ARG A 21 11.94 19.58 -3.15
N LEU A 22 10.74 19.56 -2.58
CA LEU A 22 9.51 19.57 -3.36
C LEU A 22 9.36 20.88 -4.16
N ALA A 23 9.75 22.00 -3.58
CA ALA A 23 9.79 23.28 -4.29
C ALA A 23 10.82 23.24 -5.44
N LEU A 24 12.02 22.71 -5.17
CA LEU A 24 13.07 22.57 -6.19
C LEU A 24 12.67 21.62 -7.32
N SER A 25 12.05 20.48 -7.01
CA SER A 25 11.60 19.52 -8.04
C SER A 25 10.52 20.14 -8.94
N LYS A 26 9.62 20.95 -8.37
CA LYS A 26 8.64 21.71 -9.15
C LYS A 26 9.29 22.74 -10.07
N LEU A 27 10.27 23.49 -9.56
CA LEU A 27 11.01 24.48 -10.35
C LEU A 27 11.81 23.82 -11.48
N ALA A 28 12.37 22.64 -11.22
CA ALA A 28 13.10 21.84 -12.20
C ALA A 28 12.20 21.03 -13.15
N ASN A 29 10.88 21.05 -12.94
CA ASN A 29 9.88 20.24 -13.66
C ASN A 29 10.18 18.71 -13.60
N GLU A 30 10.79 18.25 -12.52
CA GLU A 30 11.09 16.83 -12.28
C GLU A 30 9.87 16.13 -11.64
N ARG A 31 8.90 15.74 -12.47
CA ARG A 31 7.62 15.17 -12.01
C ARG A 31 7.75 13.86 -11.24
N THR A 32 8.63 12.95 -11.66
CA THR A 32 8.86 11.67 -10.96
C THR A 32 9.39 11.90 -9.55
N LEU A 33 10.34 12.83 -9.40
CA LEU A 33 10.86 13.21 -8.09
C LEU A 33 9.77 13.89 -7.26
N GLU A 34 9.01 14.81 -7.85
CA GLU A 34 7.89 15.49 -7.18
C GLU A 34 6.88 14.48 -6.62
N ALA A 35 6.46 13.50 -7.41
CA ALA A 35 5.52 12.46 -7.01
C ALA A 35 6.05 11.63 -5.83
N SER A 36 7.33 11.24 -5.88
CA SER A 36 7.97 10.48 -4.79
C SER A 36 8.09 11.28 -3.48
N LEU A 37 8.32 12.59 -3.57
CA LEU A 37 8.40 13.49 -2.42
C LEU A 37 7.01 13.70 -1.79
N TRP A 38 5.97 13.86 -2.61
CA TRP A 38 4.58 13.90 -2.14
C TRP A 38 4.17 12.62 -1.41
N LEU A 39 4.54 11.45 -1.95
CA LEU A 39 4.33 10.16 -1.29
C LEU A 39 5.03 10.10 0.08
N THR A 40 6.27 10.61 0.16
CA THR A 40 7.04 10.63 1.40
C THR A 40 6.41 11.56 2.44
N LYS A 41 6.00 12.76 2.02
CA LYS A 41 5.28 13.73 2.87
C LYS A 41 3.97 13.15 3.39
N GLY A 42 3.18 12.49 2.53
CA GLY A 42 1.95 11.81 2.92
C GLY A 42 2.18 10.69 3.95
N LYS A 43 3.23 9.88 3.76
CA LYS A 43 3.64 8.84 4.73
C LYS A 43 3.99 9.43 6.10
N GLN A 44 4.75 10.53 6.14
CA GLN A 44 5.15 11.20 7.37
C GLN A 44 3.96 11.86 8.09
N ALA A 45 3.11 12.57 7.34
CA ALA A 45 1.90 13.20 7.87
C ALA A 45 0.96 12.17 8.49
N ARG A 46 0.72 11.03 7.83
CA ARG A 46 -0.10 9.93 8.36
C ARG A 46 0.44 9.40 9.68
N LYS A 47 1.75 9.12 9.74
CA LYS A 47 2.40 8.64 10.97
C LYS A 47 2.35 9.64 12.12
N SER A 48 2.23 10.92 11.81
CA SER A 48 2.14 12.00 12.80
C SER A 48 0.69 12.35 13.17
N GLY A 49 -0.31 11.61 12.68
CA GLY A 49 -1.73 11.86 12.94
C GLY A 49 -2.34 13.04 12.17
N LEU A 50 -1.59 13.67 11.25
CA LEU A 50 -2.05 14.80 10.45
C LEU A 50 -2.79 14.31 9.19
N TYR A 51 -3.99 13.77 9.37
CA TYR A 51 -4.71 13.06 8.30
C TYR A 51 -5.09 13.94 7.11
N HIS A 52 -5.50 15.19 7.33
CA HIS A 52 -5.83 16.12 6.24
C HIS A 52 -4.61 16.44 5.35
N VAL A 53 -3.42 16.60 5.96
CA VAL A 53 -2.16 16.82 5.22
C VAL A 53 -1.78 15.57 4.45
N ALA A 54 -1.96 14.41 5.07
CA ALA A 54 -1.67 13.13 4.44
C ALA A 54 -2.57 12.89 3.22
N GLU A 55 -3.87 13.17 3.32
CA GLU A 55 -4.83 13.02 2.23
C GLU A 55 -4.45 13.87 1.03
N ASN A 56 -4.27 15.17 1.23
CA ASN A 56 -3.90 16.09 0.16
C ASN A 56 -2.56 15.68 -0.49
N SER A 57 -1.56 15.32 0.34
CA SER A 57 -0.25 14.91 -0.15
C SER A 57 -0.30 13.62 -0.97
N LEU A 58 -1.09 12.63 -0.53
CA LEU A 58 -1.24 11.35 -1.24
C LEU A 58 -2.07 11.51 -2.51
N ALA A 59 -3.14 12.31 -2.51
CA ALA A 59 -3.92 12.61 -3.70
C ALA A 59 -3.07 13.31 -4.77
N ARG A 60 -2.18 14.21 -4.35
CA ARG A 60 -1.25 14.87 -5.26
C ARG A 60 -0.21 13.89 -5.83
N ALA A 61 0.31 12.99 -4.99
CA ALA A 61 1.21 11.93 -5.46
C ALA A 61 0.50 11.03 -6.48
N GLU A 62 -0.73 10.61 -6.21
CA GLU A 62 -1.53 9.76 -7.09
C GLU A 62 -1.75 10.41 -8.46
N CYS A 63 -2.22 11.66 -8.50
CA CYS A 63 -2.39 12.41 -9.75
C CYS A 63 -1.10 12.45 -10.57
N LEU A 64 0.03 12.75 -9.93
CA LEU A 64 1.31 12.82 -10.63
C LEU A 64 1.79 11.46 -11.14
N PHE A 65 1.55 10.37 -10.40
CA PHE A 65 1.91 9.03 -10.86
C PHE A 65 0.98 8.51 -11.97
N VAL A 66 -0.26 9.00 -12.05
CA VAL A 66 -1.17 8.70 -13.16
C VAL A 66 -0.81 9.49 -14.42
N ASP A 67 -0.30 10.72 -14.27
CA ASP A 67 0.06 11.60 -15.38
C ASP A 67 1.45 11.29 -15.99
N LEU A 68 2.27 10.50 -15.31
CA LEU A 68 3.51 9.97 -15.85
C LEU A 68 3.14 8.75 -16.74
N ASP A 69 3.83 8.53 -17.85
CA ASP A 69 3.52 7.50 -18.87
C ASP A 69 4.72 6.52 -19.02
N ILE A 70 5.17 5.95 -17.90
CA ILE A 70 6.42 5.19 -17.76
C ILE A 70 6.18 3.97 -16.84
N GLY A 71 6.37 2.75 -17.36
CA GLY A 71 6.04 1.47 -16.72
C GLY A 71 6.59 1.16 -15.31
N GLU A 72 7.40 2.01 -14.68
CA GLU A 72 7.73 1.93 -13.23
C GLU A 72 6.60 2.46 -12.31
N GLU A 73 5.59 3.12 -12.88
CA GLU A 73 4.48 3.74 -12.16
C GLU A 73 3.54 2.76 -11.49
N GLU A 74 3.30 1.58 -12.08
CA GLU A 74 2.32 0.64 -11.51
C GLU A 74 2.72 0.21 -10.09
N LYS A 75 4.04 0.08 -9.85
CA LYS A 75 4.60 -0.20 -8.51
C LYS A 75 4.46 1.00 -7.57
N GLN A 76 4.73 2.22 -8.06
CA GLN A 76 4.65 3.44 -7.24
C GLN A 76 3.20 3.82 -6.92
N LEU A 77 2.30 3.71 -7.89
CA LEU A 77 0.86 3.91 -7.77
C LEU A 77 0.24 2.89 -6.80
N SER A 78 0.59 1.61 -6.93
CA SER A 78 0.21 0.57 -5.95
C SER A 78 0.71 0.89 -4.54
N SER A 79 1.91 1.47 -4.42
CA SER A 79 2.45 1.96 -3.15
C SER A 79 1.68 3.18 -2.61
N VAL A 80 1.22 4.10 -3.46
CA VAL A 80 0.39 5.26 -3.10
C VAL A 80 -0.99 4.80 -2.64
N GLN A 81 -1.66 3.94 -3.41
CA GLN A 81 -2.95 3.34 -3.07
C GLN A 81 -2.89 2.61 -1.73
N MET A 82 -1.81 1.88 -1.45
CA MET A 82 -1.56 1.26 -0.15
C MET A 82 -1.49 2.31 0.98
N GLN A 83 -0.87 3.47 0.77
CA GLN A 83 -0.86 4.53 1.78
C GLN A 83 -2.21 5.21 1.95
N ILE A 84 -2.97 5.40 0.86
CA ILE A 84 -4.34 5.93 0.91
C ILE A 84 -5.24 4.99 1.71
N ALA A 85 -5.16 3.68 1.46
CA ALA A 85 -5.90 2.69 2.22
C ALA A 85 -5.54 2.74 3.72
N LYS A 86 -4.24 2.82 4.05
CA LYS A 86 -3.77 2.98 5.43
C LYS A 86 -4.25 4.27 6.10
N LEU A 87 -4.34 5.36 5.35
CA LEU A 87 -4.85 6.63 5.84
C LEU A 87 -6.34 6.52 6.18
N LYS A 88 -7.14 5.96 5.26
CA LYS A 88 -8.58 5.76 5.47
C LYS A 88 -8.87 4.88 6.68
N HIS A 89 -8.12 3.79 6.83
CA HIS A 89 -8.21 2.95 8.02
C HIS A 89 -7.86 3.70 9.31
N ALA A 90 -6.75 4.46 9.32
CA ALA A 90 -6.34 5.26 10.49
C ALA A 90 -7.32 6.39 10.83
N ALA A 91 -8.09 6.87 9.85
CA ALA A 91 -9.18 7.82 10.04
C ALA A 91 -10.50 7.17 10.49
N GLY A 92 -10.55 5.83 10.62
CA GLY A 92 -11.72 5.07 11.06
C GLY A 92 -12.64 4.58 9.93
N ASP A 93 -12.29 4.82 8.66
CA ASP A 93 -13.05 4.34 7.49
C ASP A 93 -12.43 3.05 6.91
N SER A 94 -12.63 1.94 7.63
CA SER A 94 -12.14 0.62 7.21
C SER A 94 -12.82 0.11 5.94
N ALA A 95 -14.08 0.50 5.68
CA ALA A 95 -14.81 0.08 4.49
C ALA A 95 -14.20 0.68 3.21
N SER A 96 -13.93 1.99 3.21
CA SER A 96 -13.24 2.62 2.07
C SER A 96 -11.79 2.18 1.97
N ALA A 97 -11.11 1.88 3.07
CA ALA A 97 -9.75 1.34 3.04
C ALA A 97 -9.69 -0.01 2.30
N LEU A 98 -10.62 -0.92 2.61
CA LEU A 98 -10.71 -2.23 1.94
C LEU A 98 -11.11 -2.13 0.47
N ARG A 99 -11.93 -1.14 0.11
CA ARG A 99 -12.28 -0.86 -1.28
C ARG A 99 -11.05 -0.43 -2.09
N VAL A 100 -10.22 0.46 -1.53
CA VAL A 100 -8.98 0.91 -2.18
C VAL A 100 -7.97 -0.24 -2.34
N LEU A 101 -7.95 -1.20 -1.40
CA LEU A 101 -7.08 -2.37 -1.51
C LEU A 101 -7.50 -3.39 -2.59
N GLY A 102 -8.65 -3.21 -3.26
CA GLY A 102 -9.11 -4.14 -4.30
C GLY A 102 -9.49 -5.51 -3.73
N THR A 103 -10.18 -5.53 -2.58
CA THR A 103 -10.53 -6.78 -1.87
C THR A 103 -11.71 -7.55 -2.49
N SER A 104 -12.21 -7.12 -3.65
CA SER A 104 -13.24 -7.81 -4.43
C SER A 104 -12.80 -9.23 -4.82
N ASP A 105 -11.54 -9.37 -5.22
CA ASP A 105 -11.02 -10.58 -5.86
C ASP A 105 -10.70 -11.68 -4.83
N ILE A 106 -10.70 -11.33 -3.54
CA ILE A 106 -10.34 -12.25 -2.45
C ILE A 106 -11.40 -13.33 -2.27
N LYS A 107 -12.68 -13.05 -2.57
CA LYS A 107 -13.75 -14.05 -2.50
C LYS A 107 -13.49 -15.19 -3.47
N ASP A 108 -13.20 -14.85 -4.72
CA ASP A 108 -12.88 -15.82 -5.77
C ASP A 108 -11.65 -16.66 -5.39
N LEU A 109 -10.67 -16.06 -4.71
CA LEU A 109 -9.49 -16.77 -4.20
C LEU A 109 -9.78 -17.72 -3.04
N VAL A 110 -10.75 -17.43 -2.19
CA VAL A 110 -11.17 -18.32 -1.09
C VAL A 110 -11.93 -19.53 -1.61
N GLU A 111 -12.63 -19.39 -2.74
CA GLU A 111 -13.42 -20.46 -3.38
C GLU A 111 -12.59 -21.35 -4.31
N LYS A 112 -11.35 -20.97 -4.64
CA LYS A 112 -10.44 -21.74 -5.49
C LYS A 112 -9.92 -23.01 -4.81
N ASP A 113 -9.85 -24.09 -5.60
CA ASP A 113 -9.20 -25.32 -5.19
C ASP A 113 -7.66 -25.18 -5.17
N GLU A 114 -6.96 -26.10 -4.53
CA GLU A 114 -5.53 -26.02 -4.25
C GLU A 114 -4.67 -25.95 -5.52
N ASP A 115 -5.04 -26.69 -6.57
CA ASP A 115 -4.34 -26.69 -7.85
C ASP A 115 -4.59 -25.39 -8.64
N GLU A 116 -5.78 -24.79 -8.49
CA GLU A 116 -6.09 -23.48 -9.06
C GLU A 116 -5.34 -22.36 -8.34
N LEU A 117 -5.18 -22.47 -7.02
CA LEU A 117 -4.42 -21.51 -6.23
C LEU A 117 -2.92 -21.60 -6.57
N LYS A 118 -2.36 -22.81 -6.70
CA LYS A 118 -0.97 -23.03 -7.12
C LYS A 118 -0.72 -22.47 -8.53
N SER A 119 -1.60 -22.73 -9.48
CA SER A 119 -1.47 -22.18 -10.84
C SER A 119 -1.62 -20.66 -10.88
N PHE A 120 -2.49 -20.07 -10.04
CA PHE A 120 -2.58 -18.62 -9.85
C PHE A 120 -1.27 -18.02 -9.30
N ILE A 121 -0.69 -18.62 -8.25
CA ILE A 121 0.58 -18.18 -7.66
C ILE A 121 1.72 -18.28 -8.69
N LEU A 122 1.82 -19.39 -9.43
CA LEU A 122 2.85 -19.60 -10.45
C LEU A 122 2.77 -18.56 -11.57
N ARG A 123 1.56 -18.16 -11.98
CA ARG A 123 1.36 -17.06 -12.95
C ARG A 123 1.84 -15.71 -12.41
N PHE A 124 1.69 -15.47 -11.11
CA PHE A 124 2.16 -14.24 -10.46
C PHE A 124 3.68 -14.21 -10.26
N GLN A 125 4.30 -15.34 -9.91
CA GLN A 125 5.75 -15.44 -9.72
C GLN A 125 6.54 -15.20 -11.01
N GLY A 126 5.99 -15.55 -12.18
CA GLY A 126 6.66 -15.34 -13.47
C GLY A 126 6.86 -13.87 -13.88
N ARG A 127 6.16 -12.91 -13.24
CA ARG A 127 6.25 -11.47 -13.56
C ARG A 127 7.10 -10.67 -12.59
N ASP A 128 7.11 -11.01 -11.30
CA ASP A 128 7.92 -10.33 -10.28
C ASP A 128 8.18 -11.30 -9.12
N PRO A 129 9.44 -11.54 -8.73
CA PRO A 129 9.78 -12.46 -7.63
C PRO A 129 9.16 -12.05 -6.29
N ASN A 130 8.83 -10.76 -6.10
CA ASN A 130 8.20 -10.25 -4.87
C ASN A 130 6.67 -10.12 -4.98
N ALA A 131 6.06 -10.49 -6.11
CA ALA A 131 4.61 -10.36 -6.30
C ALA A 131 3.82 -11.17 -5.27
N THR A 132 4.23 -12.41 -5.02
CA THR A 132 3.58 -13.30 -4.06
C THR A 132 3.62 -12.73 -2.64
N GLU A 133 4.77 -12.22 -2.22
CA GLU A 133 4.93 -11.59 -0.91
C GLU A 133 4.08 -10.31 -0.79
N ASN A 134 4.08 -9.46 -1.83
CA ASN A 134 3.28 -8.24 -1.85
C ASN A 134 1.78 -8.54 -1.81
N PHE A 135 1.34 -9.57 -2.52
CA PHE A 135 -0.05 -10.04 -2.48
C PHE A 135 -0.41 -10.58 -1.10
N ALA A 136 0.43 -11.44 -0.51
CA ALA A 136 0.21 -11.96 0.84
C ALA A 136 0.12 -10.84 1.88
N ARG A 137 0.99 -9.82 1.80
CA ARG A 137 0.94 -8.63 2.66
C ARG A 137 -0.35 -7.83 2.50
N LYS A 138 -0.82 -7.64 1.27
CA LYS A 138 -2.10 -6.97 0.98
C LYS A 138 -3.27 -7.77 1.57
N LEU A 139 -3.29 -9.09 1.36
CA LEU A 139 -4.34 -9.98 1.83
C LEU A 139 -4.40 -10.06 3.35
N LEU A 140 -3.26 -10.17 4.03
CA LEU A 140 -3.18 -10.15 5.50
C LEU A 140 -3.73 -8.83 6.05
N GLN A 141 -3.22 -7.70 5.57
CA GLN A 141 -3.65 -6.37 6.00
C GLN A 141 -5.15 -6.15 5.78
N ALA A 142 -5.68 -6.57 4.62
CA ALA A 142 -7.10 -6.52 4.34
C ALA A 142 -7.94 -7.41 5.28
N THR A 143 -7.39 -8.54 5.70
CA THR A 143 -8.08 -9.48 6.59
C THR A 143 -8.12 -8.92 8.01
N GLU A 144 -7.00 -8.40 8.52
CA GLU A 144 -6.91 -7.73 9.82
C GLU A 144 -7.90 -6.56 9.91
N TRP A 145 -7.90 -5.65 8.93
CA TRP A 145 -8.80 -4.50 8.93
C TRP A 145 -10.27 -4.87 8.77
N ALA A 146 -10.57 -5.98 8.08
CA ALA A 146 -11.93 -6.49 7.99
C ALA A 146 -12.44 -7.04 9.32
N VAL A 147 -11.55 -7.66 10.11
CA VAL A 147 -11.85 -8.13 11.47
C VAL A 147 -12.04 -6.94 12.40
N GLU A 148 -11.10 -6.00 12.42
CA GLU A 148 -11.17 -4.80 13.28
C GLU A 148 -12.41 -3.95 12.97
N GLY A 149 -12.78 -3.83 11.70
CA GLY A 149 -13.98 -3.09 11.28
C GLY A 149 -15.29 -3.87 11.41
N GLY A 150 -15.27 -5.15 11.80
CA GLY A 150 -16.47 -6.01 11.87
C GLY A 150 -17.17 -6.20 10.52
N LEU A 151 -16.44 -6.06 9.41
CA LEU A 151 -17.01 -5.97 8.06
C LEU A 151 -17.28 -7.34 7.42
N LYS A 152 -16.80 -8.42 8.04
CA LYS A 152 -16.82 -9.78 7.49
C LYS A 152 -17.19 -10.82 8.53
N GLY A 153 -17.91 -11.85 8.10
CA GLY A 153 -18.24 -12.99 8.95
C GLY A 153 -17.00 -13.84 9.28
N GLY A 154 -16.99 -14.47 10.45
CA GLY A 154 -15.84 -15.26 10.93
C GLY A 154 -15.42 -16.39 9.97
N THR A 155 -16.38 -16.99 9.25
CA THR A 155 -16.09 -18.01 8.22
C THR A 155 -15.28 -17.46 7.05
N GLU A 156 -15.61 -16.25 6.57
CA GLU A 156 -14.87 -15.59 5.50
C GLU A 156 -13.45 -15.19 5.96
N VAL A 157 -13.32 -14.70 7.19
CA VAL A 157 -12.02 -14.35 7.80
C VAL A 157 -11.11 -15.58 7.90
N ILE A 158 -11.62 -16.68 8.43
CA ILE A 158 -10.86 -17.93 8.54
C ILE A 158 -10.45 -18.44 7.14
N GLY A 159 -11.34 -18.35 6.16
CA GLY A 159 -11.03 -18.71 4.77
C GLY A 159 -9.83 -17.94 4.22
N ARG A 160 -9.76 -16.63 4.48
CA ARG A 160 -8.64 -15.77 4.03
C ARG A 160 -7.31 -16.14 4.70
N TYR A 161 -7.31 -16.43 6.00
CA TYR A 161 -6.10 -16.89 6.70
C TYR A 161 -5.61 -18.25 6.16
N ARG A 162 -6.51 -19.17 5.83
CA ARG A 162 -6.11 -20.44 5.18
C ARG A 162 -5.48 -20.21 3.81
N VAL A 163 -6.02 -19.29 3.01
CA VAL A 163 -5.41 -18.91 1.73
C VAL A 163 -4.01 -18.32 1.95
N LEU A 164 -3.83 -17.46 2.95
CA LEU A 164 -2.51 -16.92 3.32
C LEU A 164 -1.49 -18.01 3.69
N GLN A 165 -1.88 -18.96 4.55
CA GLN A 165 -1.01 -20.08 4.93
C GLN A 165 -0.65 -20.98 3.74
N LYS A 166 -1.55 -21.13 2.77
CA LYS A 166 -1.26 -21.87 1.53
C LYS A 166 -0.29 -21.11 0.62
N ILE A 167 -0.41 -19.78 0.54
CA ILE A 167 0.44 -18.94 -0.32
C ILE A 167 1.83 -18.77 0.29
N MET A 168 1.94 -18.51 1.59
CA MET A 168 3.20 -18.35 2.32
C MET A 168 3.17 -19.13 3.63
N PRO A 169 3.45 -20.45 3.59
CA PRO A 169 3.37 -21.33 4.77
C PRO A 169 4.37 -20.95 5.87
N ASP A 170 5.56 -20.48 5.48
CA ASP A 170 6.65 -20.13 6.40
C ASP A 170 6.53 -18.70 6.95
N TRP A 171 5.44 -17.98 6.66
CA TRP A 171 5.30 -16.59 7.06
C TRP A 171 4.68 -16.47 8.45
N GLU A 172 5.54 -16.21 9.45
CA GLU A 172 5.14 -16.07 10.87
C GLU A 172 4.02 -15.06 11.11
N LYS A 173 3.90 -14.03 10.26
CA LYS A 173 2.86 -12.99 10.40
C LYS A 173 1.45 -13.46 10.05
N ALA A 174 1.31 -14.64 9.42
CA ALA A 174 0.04 -15.22 9.03
C ALA A 174 -0.47 -16.31 10.00
N HIS A 175 0.30 -16.62 11.05
CA HIS A 175 -0.05 -17.55 12.14
C HIS A 175 -0.47 -16.77 13.39
#